data_AF-Q29LJ7-F1
#
_entry.id   AF-Q29LJ7-F1
#
_cell.length_a   1.000
_cell.length_b   1.000
_cell.length_c   1.000
_cell.angle_alpha   90.00
_cell.angle_beta   90.00
_cell.angle_gamma   90.00
#
_symmetry.space_group_name_H-M   'P 1'
#
loop_
_entity.id
_entity.type
_entity.pdbx_description
1 polymer ?
#
loop_
_entity_poly.entity_id
_entity_poly.type
_entity_poly.pdbx_seq_one_letter_code
_entity_poly.pdbx_strand_id
1 'polypeptide(L)'
;MSDEYACVSKGKLKLKNDTDLKKKKKKNKGKDKEREALQKSYVEQQIAETSTSSSATAVGSGYERKLTKAELASKKQQEKMRNKRIMDKAQTTHKERVEKFNEHLDSLTEHFDIPKVSWTK
;
A
#
# COMPACT_ATOMS: atom_id res chain seq x y z
N MET A 1 32.69 27.81 18.67
CA MET A 1 31.76 26.69 18.44
C MET A 1 31.54 26.60 16.95
N SER A 2 32.10 25.58 16.30
CA SER A 2 32.02 25.41 14.85
C SER A 2 30.66 24.80 14.48
N ASP A 3 30.00 25.35 13.47
CA ASP A 3 28.67 24.92 13.02
C ASP A 3 28.71 23.50 12.42
N GLU A 4 27.93 22.60 13.00
CA GLU A 4 27.87 21.17 12.69
C GLU A 4 27.39 20.88 11.25
N TYR A 5 26.75 21.88 10.61
CA TYR A 5 26.23 21.79 9.25
C TYR A 5 27.11 22.44 8.18
N ALA A 6 28.31 22.90 8.53
CA ALA A 6 29.23 23.53 7.59
C ALA A 6 29.65 22.60 6.43
N CYS A 7 29.63 21.28 6.63
CA CYS A 7 30.05 20.28 5.63
C CYS A 7 28.96 19.88 4.62
N VAL A 8 27.71 20.32 4.81
CA VAL A 8 26.60 19.88 3.95
C VAL A 8 26.64 20.61 2.62
N SER A 9 26.61 19.85 1.53
CA SER A 9 26.47 20.38 0.17
C SER A 9 25.16 21.17 0.05
N LYS A 10 25.25 22.50 -0.01
CA LYS A 10 24.11 23.42 -0.13
C LYS A 10 23.55 23.49 -1.57
N GLY A 11 24.09 22.70 -2.49
CA GLY A 11 23.71 22.68 -3.89
C GLY A 11 22.50 21.79 -4.18
N LYS A 12 21.78 22.09 -5.27
CA LYS A 12 20.67 21.27 -5.75
C LYS A 12 21.17 19.86 -6.12
N LEU A 13 20.58 18.83 -5.52
CA LEU A 13 20.88 17.42 -5.81
C LEU A 13 20.68 17.13 -7.30
N LYS A 14 21.74 16.68 -7.99
CA LYS A 14 21.70 16.28 -9.39
C LYS A 14 21.59 14.76 -9.46
N LEU A 15 20.42 14.26 -9.83
CA LEU A 15 20.21 12.84 -10.11
C LEU A 15 20.65 12.52 -11.54
N LYS A 16 21.05 11.27 -11.78
CA LYS A 16 21.67 10.83 -13.05
C LYS A 16 20.78 11.01 -14.30
N ASN A 17 19.51 11.37 -14.12
CA ASN A 17 18.50 11.56 -15.17
C ASN A 17 17.87 12.97 -15.20
N ASP A 18 18.44 13.96 -14.51
CA ASP A 18 17.81 15.27 -14.29
C ASP A 18 18.10 16.28 -15.43
N THR A 19 18.08 15.81 -16.68
CA THR A 19 18.23 16.65 -17.89
C THR A 19 16.85 17.06 -18.42
N ASP A 20 16.56 18.35 -18.27
CA ASP A 20 15.57 19.15 -19.03
C ASP A 20 14.07 18.79 -18.95
N LEU A 21 13.44 19.13 -17.81
CA LEU A 21 12.00 19.43 -17.80
C LEU A 21 11.74 20.82 -18.40
N LYS A 22 11.77 20.92 -19.74
CA LYS A 22 11.20 22.06 -20.47
C LYS A 22 9.70 22.14 -20.14
N LYS A 23 9.28 23.20 -19.45
CA LYS A 23 7.86 23.57 -19.27
C LYS A 23 7.23 23.78 -20.65
N LYS A 24 6.59 22.74 -21.21
CA LYS A 24 5.80 22.85 -22.45
C LYS A 24 4.32 22.65 -22.14
N LYS A 25 3.57 23.70 -22.47
CA LYS A 25 2.11 23.83 -22.54
C LYS A 25 1.45 22.55 -23.08
N LYS A 26 0.51 22.02 -22.29
CA LYS A 26 -0.53 20.98 -22.54
C LYS A 26 -0.26 20.01 -23.71
N LYS A 27 0.32 18.85 -23.42
CA LYS A 27 0.20 17.64 -24.26
C LYS A 27 -0.23 16.46 -23.37
N ASN A 28 -1.55 16.22 -23.28
CA ASN A 28 -2.14 15.16 -22.43
C ASN A 28 -1.58 13.76 -22.73
N LYS A 29 -1.08 13.53 -23.96
CA LYS A 29 -0.52 12.23 -24.39
C LYS A 29 0.79 11.83 -23.69
N GLY A 30 1.52 12.77 -23.07
CA GLY A 30 2.76 12.46 -22.34
C GLY A 30 2.52 11.94 -20.93
N LYS A 31 1.48 12.47 -20.25
CA LYS A 31 1.13 12.09 -18.87
C LYS A 31 0.59 10.67 -18.79
N ASP A 32 -0.18 10.23 -19.77
CA ASP A 32 -0.70 8.86 -19.79
C ASP A 32 0.43 7.84 -19.93
N LYS A 33 1.44 8.13 -20.75
CA LYS A 33 2.62 7.26 -20.91
C LYS A 33 3.49 7.23 -19.65
N GLU A 34 3.61 8.35 -18.95
CA GLU A 34 4.33 8.45 -17.68
C GLU A 34 3.60 7.71 -16.55
N ARG A 35 2.26 7.87 -16.47
CA ARG A 35 1.41 7.13 -15.52
C ARG A 35 1.44 5.63 -15.78
N GLU A 36 1.41 5.21 -17.05
CA GLU A 36 1.53 3.81 -17.43
C GLU A 36 2.90 3.26 -17.05
N ALA A 37 3.98 4.03 -17.25
CA ALA A 37 5.33 3.63 -16.84
C ALA A 37 5.46 3.48 -15.31
N LEU A 38 4.90 4.43 -14.54
CA LEU A 38 4.84 4.38 -13.07
C LEU A 38 4.03 3.18 -12.57
N GLN A 39 2.91 2.88 -13.24
CA GLN A 39 2.09 1.73 -12.89
C GLN A 39 2.80 0.42 -13.20
N LYS A 40 3.51 0.32 -14.34
CA LYS A 40 4.34 -0.85 -14.66
C LYS A 40 5.48 -1.03 -13.66
N SER A 41 6.19 0.04 -13.30
CA SER A 41 7.28 -0.07 -12.31
C SER A 41 6.78 -0.48 -10.93
N TYR A 42 5.58 -0.02 -10.54
CA TYR A 42 4.97 -0.41 -9.27
C TYR A 42 4.54 -1.89 -9.24
N VAL A 43 3.99 -2.38 -10.35
CA VAL A 43 3.62 -3.80 -10.51
C VAL A 43 4.87 -4.69 -10.52
N GLU A 44 5.93 -4.29 -11.24
CA GLU A 44 7.21 -5.01 -11.28
C GLU A 44 7.83 -5.15 -9.88
N GLN A 45 7.83 -4.07 -9.09
CA GLN A 45 8.33 -4.08 -7.72
C GLN A 45 7.52 -5.00 -6.80
N GLN A 46 6.17 -4.95 -6.87
CA GLN A 46 5.34 -5.86 -6.07
C GLN A 46 5.53 -7.34 -6.44
N ILE A 47 5.74 -7.65 -7.72
CA ILE A 47 6.01 -9.02 -8.18
C ILE A 47 7.36 -9.49 -7.64
N ALA A 48 8.39 -8.64 -7.67
CA ALA A 48 9.72 -8.95 -7.15
C ALA A 48 9.71 -9.19 -5.63
N GLU A 49 8.98 -8.37 -4.87
CA GLU A 49 8.80 -8.52 -3.42
C GLU A 49 7.97 -9.76 -3.04
N THR A 50 6.96 -10.10 -3.83
CA THR A 50 6.15 -11.32 -3.63
C THR A 50 6.96 -12.58 -3.96
N SER A 51 7.84 -12.52 -4.95
CA SER A 51 8.69 -13.65 -5.37
C SER A 51 9.80 -13.93 -4.35
N THR A 52 10.35 -12.89 -3.72
CA THR A 52 11.36 -13.02 -2.66
C THR A 52 10.76 -13.46 -1.32
N SER A 53 9.56 -13.01 -0.98
CA SER A 53 8.87 -13.43 0.25
C SER A 53 8.25 -14.84 0.18
N SER A 54 7.85 -15.31 -1.01
CA SER A 54 7.37 -16.69 -1.21
C SER A 54 8.48 -17.73 -1.38
N SER A 55 9.68 -17.30 -1.77
CA SER A 55 10.87 -18.18 -1.86
C SER A 55 11.67 -18.25 -0.56
N ALA A 56 11.60 -17.24 0.32
CA ALA A 56 12.34 -17.25 1.60
C ALA A 56 11.90 -18.36 2.58
N THR A 57 10.74 -18.99 2.39
CA THR A 57 10.29 -20.14 3.20
C THR A 57 10.45 -21.50 2.49
N ALA A 58 10.99 -21.53 1.27
CA ALA A 58 11.10 -22.74 0.45
C ALA A 58 12.54 -23.07 0.01
N VAL A 59 13.55 -22.37 0.51
CA VAL A 59 14.97 -22.66 0.22
C VAL A 59 15.59 -23.38 1.41
N GLY A 60 15.37 -24.69 1.46
CA GLY A 60 15.95 -25.52 2.51
C GLY A 60 15.49 -26.97 2.50
N SER A 61 15.57 -27.66 1.34
CA SER A 61 15.76 -29.11 1.19
C SER A 61 15.24 -29.54 -0.19
N GLY A 62 16.06 -30.26 -0.96
CA GLY A 62 15.78 -30.77 -2.30
C GLY A 62 14.72 -31.88 -2.38
N TYR A 63 13.69 -31.80 -1.55
CA TYR A 63 12.47 -32.61 -1.65
C TYR A 63 11.30 -31.65 -1.87
N GLU A 64 10.67 -31.72 -3.04
CA GLU A 64 9.36 -31.09 -3.20
C GLU A 64 8.40 -31.72 -2.19
N ARG A 65 8.06 -30.95 -1.15
CA ARG A 65 7.12 -31.37 -0.12
C ARG A 65 5.74 -31.45 -0.77
N LYS A 66 5.29 -32.66 -1.11
CA LYS A 66 3.93 -32.91 -1.60
C LYS A 66 2.95 -32.42 -0.52
N LEU A 67 2.12 -31.45 -0.87
CA LEU A 67 1.11 -30.94 0.06
C LEU A 67 0.16 -32.07 0.48
N THR A 68 -0.17 -32.10 1.75
CA THR A 68 -1.19 -33.00 2.28
C THR A 68 -2.56 -32.64 1.72
N LYS A 69 -3.51 -33.59 1.74
CA LYS A 69 -4.91 -33.32 1.33
C LYS A 69 -5.53 -32.17 2.13
N ALA A 70 -5.20 -32.06 3.42
CA ALA A 70 -5.65 -30.99 4.29
C ALA A 70 -5.05 -29.62 3.90
N GLU A 71 -3.75 -29.57 3.58
CA GLU A 71 -3.08 -28.35 3.12
C GLU A 71 -3.65 -27.88 1.77
N LEU A 72 -3.91 -28.81 0.83
CA LEU A 72 -4.55 -28.49 -0.45
C LEU A 72 -5.95 -27.90 -0.25
N ALA A 73 -6.75 -28.48 0.64
CA ALA A 73 -8.08 -27.98 0.96
C ALA A 73 -8.04 -26.58 1.60
N SER A 74 -7.13 -26.35 2.56
CA SER A 74 -6.92 -25.05 3.20
C SER A 74 -6.47 -23.99 2.19
N LYS A 75 -5.52 -24.33 1.31
CA LYS A 75 -5.06 -23.42 0.25
C LYS A 75 -6.20 -23.02 -0.68
N LYS A 76 -7.04 -23.98 -1.10
CA LYS A 76 -8.22 -23.71 -1.93
C LYS A 76 -9.22 -22.80 -1.22
N GLN A 77 -9.43 -22.97 0.10
CA GLN A 77 -10.29 -22.09 0.88
C GLN A 77 -9.71 -20.68 1.02
N GLN A 78 -8.41 -20.56 1.27
CA GLN A 78 -7.71 -19.28 1.32
C GLN A 78 -7.78 -18.55 -0.02
N GLU A 79 -7.61 -19.23 -1.15
CA GLU A 79 -7.75 -18.66 -2.48
C GLU A 79 -9.16 -18.10 -2.72
N LYS A 80 -10.21 -18.85 -2.32
CA LYS A 80 -11.60 -18.37 -2.38
C LYS A 80 -11.80 -17.11 -1.55
N MET A 81 -11.31 -17.09 -0.31
CA MET A 81 -11.43 -15.93 0.59
C MET A 81 -10.61 -14.73 0.09
N ARG A 82 -9.43 -14.97 -0.45
CA ARG A 82 -8.59 -13.94 -1.07
C ARG A 82 -9.30 -13.29 -2.24
N ASN A 83 -9.86 -14.09 -3.15
CA ASN A 83 -10.57 -13.57 -4.31
C ASN A 83 -11.78 -12.73 -3.88
N LYS A 84 -12.57 -13.20 -2.91
CA LYS A 84 -13.67 -12.42 -2.32
C LYS A 84 -13.16 -11.08 -1.75
N ARG A 85 -12.11 -11.12 -0.93
CA ARG A 85 -11.51 -9.91 -0.33
C ARG A 85 -10.97 -8.93 -1.37
N ILE A 86 -10.40 -9.43 -2.46
CA ILE A 86 -9.91 -8.60 -3.57
C ILE A 86 -11.10 -7.91 -4.24
N MET A 87 -12.18 -8.64 -4.54
CA MET A 87 -13.39 -8.06 -5.13
C MET A 87 -14.00 -6.99 -4.22
N ASP A 88 -14.19 -7.28 -2.93
CA ASP A 88 -14.78 -6.34 -1.97
C ASP A 88 -13.92 -5.06 -1.83
N LYS A 89 -12.59 -5.21 -1.76
CA LYS A 89 -11.68 -4.06 -1.71
C LYS A 89 -11.69 -3.23 -2.99
N ALA A 90 -11.83 -3.88 -4.14
CA ALA A 90 -11.86 -3.22 -5.45
C ALA A 90 -13.18 -2.47 -5.70
N GLN A 91 -14.28 -2.91 -5.07
CA GLN A 91 -15.58 -2.24 -5.17
C GLN A 91 -15.59 -0.85 -4.52
N THR A 92 -14.89 -0.68 -3.39
CA THR A 92 -14.88 0.59 -2.65
C THR A 92 -13.71 1.47 -3.06
N THR A 93 -13.97 2.73 -3.37
CA THR A 93 -12.90 3.72 -3.53
C THR A 93 -12.35 4.16 -2.16
N HIS A 94 -11.16 4.76 -2.13
CA HIS A 94 -10.60 5.31 -0.90
C HIS A 94 -11.53 6.38 -0.30
N LYS A 95 -12.09 7.25 -1.16
CA LYS A 95 -13.00 8.31 -0.75
C LYS A 95 -14.24 7.73 -0.05
N GLU A 96 -14.90 6.75 -0.66
CA GLU A 96 -16.06 6.07 -0.06
C GLU A 96 -15.71 5.38 1.27
N ARG A 97 -14.49 4.82 1.39
CA ARG A 97 -14.04 4.21 2.65
C ARG A 97 -13.87 5.26 3.75
N VAL A 98 -13.33 6.44 3.41
CA VAL A 98 -13.20 7.55 4.34
C VAL A 98 -14.57 8.11 4.70
N GLU A 99 -15.48 8.26 3.74
CA GLU A 99 -16.86 8.72 3.99
C GLU A 99 -17.60 7.79 4.93
N LYS A 100 -17.62 6.48 4.66
CA LYS A 100 -18.22 5.48 5.56
C LYS A 100 -17.57 5.46 6.94
N PHE A 101 -16.26 5.70 7.02
CA PHE A 101 -15.56 5.77 8.30
C PHE A 101 -15.99 7.00 9.09
N ASN A 102 -16.09 8.16 8.44
CA ASN A 102 -16.56 9.38 9.07
C ASN A 102 -18.03 9.27 9.49
N GLU A 103 -18.90 8.73 8.64
CA GLU A 103 -20.30 8.42 8.99
C GLU A 103 -20.39 7.51 10.22
N HIS A 104 -19.50 6.52 10.32
CA HIS A 104 -19.46 5.65 11.49
C HIS A 104 -19.00 6.38 12.75
N LEU A 105 -17.98 7.24 12.66
CA LEU A 105 -17.53 8.06 13.78
C LEU A 105 -18.60 9.04 14.25
N ASP A 106 -19.33 9.67 13.34
CA ASP A 106 -20.43 10.59 13.66
C ASP A 106 -21.59 9.85 14.36
N SER A 107 -21.80 8.57 14.03
CA SER A 107 -22.82 7.73 14.68
C SER A 107 -22.40 7.21 16.06
N LEU A 108 -21.11 7.24 16.40
CA LEU A 108 -20.61 6.73 17.66
C LEU A 108 -20.87 7.72 18.79
N THR A 109 -21.26 7.20 19.95
CA THR A 109 -21.49 8.01 21.14
C THR A 109 -20.17 8.53 21.69
N GLU A 110 -20.11 9.82 22.02
CA GLU A 110 -18.93 10.42 22.67
C GLU A 110 -18.64 9.81 24.04
N HIS A 111 -19.67 9.29 24.71
CA HIS A 111 -19.58 8.69 26.03
C HIS A 111 -19.88 7.19 25.96
N PHE A 112 -19.03 6.40 26.61
CA PHE A 112 -19.13 4.94 26.69
C PHE A 112 -19.80 4.46 27.99
N ASP A 113 -20.23 5.38 28.85
CA ASP A 113 -20.86 5.09 30.13
C ASP A 113 -22.00 6.08 30.42
N ILE A 114 -22.94 5.66 31.26
CA ILE A 114 -24.12 6.44 31.59
C ILE A 114 -23.73 7.48 32.65
N PRO A 115 -24.09 8.76 32.47
CA PRO A 115 -23.79 9.78 33.47
C PRO A 115 -24.42 9.41 34.82
N LYS A 116 -23.65 9.60 35.90
CA LYS A 116 -24.12 9.34 37.27
C LYS A 116 -25.12 10.41 37.70
N VAL A 117 -26.06 10.03 38.57
CA VAL A 117 -27.18 10.90 39.03
C VAL A 117 -26.71 12.21 39.71
N SER A 118 -25.49 12.24 40.26
CA SER A 118 -24.88 13.44 40.85
C SER A 118 -23.87 14.14 39.92
N TRP A 119 -23.85 13.81 38.62
CA TRP A 119 -22.95 14.46 37.66
C TRP A 119 -23.46 15.87 37.34
N THR A 120 -22.98 16.87 38.07
CA THR A 120 -23.08 18.27 37.68
C THR A 120 -21.94 18.61 36.71
N LYS A 121 -22.23 19.44 35.71
CA LYS A 121 -21.28 19.87 34.68
C LYS A 121 -20.11 20.67 35.24
#